data_AF-A0A8W7P4R9-F1
#
_entry.id   AF-A0A8W7P4R9-F1
#
_cell.length_a   1.000
_cell.length_b   1.000
_cell.length_c   1.000
_cell.angle_alpha   90.00
_cell.angle_beta   90.00
_cell.angle_gamma   90.00
#
_symmetry.space_group_name_H-M   'P 1'
#
loop_
_entity.id
_entity.type
_entity.pdbx_description
1 polymer ?
#
loop_
_entity_poly.entity_id
_entity_poly.type
_entity_poly.pdbx_seq_one_letter_code
_entity_poly.pdbx_strand_id
1 'polypeptide(L)'
;MERYLRFYIKFQGYMIGGFTLLLSILMTLVIFESNDPYYPMEFCKLHRLQCYASFAHPNPYLLSLPFNGRIDYNYRFMGTTALVLGIFWFIAGVTFMYGVHYEIKQCLLPFALLYLVDLALLAIRDIVMIWHDRRWYTMVFVNIPTLLAVLYITCYLFMTLVALGRLFSTDPKPQTGDNFVRFSNGIANPVALAEEEEAALVAE
;
A
#
# COMPACT_ATOMS: atom_id res chain seq x y z
N MET A 1 -24.73 -14.07 -9.58
CA MET A 1 -23.27 -14.30 -9.53
C MET A 1 -22.43 -13.02 -9.36
N GLU A 2 -22.95 -11.82 -9.71
CA GLU A 2 -22.18 -10.55 -9.66
C GLU A 2 -21.89 -10.01 -8.23
N ARG A 3 -22.73 -10.33 -7.23
CA ARG A 3 -22.62 -9.80 -5.86
C ARG A 3 -21.36 -10.30 -5.14
N TYR A 4 -20.99 -11.57 -5.34
CA TYR A 4 -19.79 -12.17 -4.75
C TYR A 4 -18.49 -11.57 -5.33
N LEU A 5 -18.47 -11.28 -6.63
CA LEU A 5 -17.31 -10.66 -7.28
C LEU A 5 -17.07 -9.22 -6.79
N ARG A 6 -18.14 -8.41 -6.67
CA ARG A 6 -18.05 -7.04 -6.12
C ARG A 6 -17.55 -7.06 -4.68
N PHE A 7 -18.05 -7.99 -3.86
CA PHE A 7 -17.57 -8.17 -2.48
C PHE A 7 -16.09 -8.55 -2.43
N TYR A 8 -15.66 -9.49 -3.26
CA TYR A 8 -14.28 -9.94 -3.31
C TYR A 8 -13.31 -8.81 -3.73
N ILE A 9 -13.64 -8.05 -4.77
CA ILE A 9 -12.77 -6.95 -5.24
C ILE A 9 -12.67 -5.84 -4.17
N LYS A 10 -13.77 -5.49 -3.50
CA LYS A 10 -13.75 -4.55 -2.38
C LYS A 10 -12.93 -5.08 -1.22
N PHE A 11 -13.09 -6.36 -0.86
CA PHE A 11 -12.31 -7.01 0.18
C PHE A 11 -10.81 -6.95 -0.13
N GLN A 12 -10.41 -7.25 -1.37
CA GLN A 12 -9.01 -7.11 -1.79
C GLN A 12 -8.50 -5.68 -1.65
N GLY A 13 -9.30 -4.68 -2.03
CA GLY A 13 -8.98 -3.27 -1.79
C GLY A 13 -8.76 -2.96 -0.31
N TYR A 14 -9.65 -3.42 0.58
CA TYR A 14 -9.51 -3.25 2.02
C TYR A 14 -8.27 -3.94 2.59
N MET A 15 -7.93 -5.14 2.12
CA MET A 15 -6.72 -5.84 2.56
C MET A 15 -5.47 -5.05 2.15
N ILE A 16 -5.39 -4.55 0.91
CA ILE A 16 -4.26 -3.73 0.44
C ILE A 16 -4.17 -2.42 1.25
N GLY A 17 -5.28 -1.71 1.43
CA GLY A 17 -5.32 -0.47 2.21
C GLY A 17 -4.96 -0.68 3.69
N GLY A 18 -5.50 -1.72 4.31
CA GLY A 18 -5.21 -2.09 5.70
C GLY A 18 -3.74 -2.49 5.90
N PHE A 19 -3.20 -3.35 5.04
CA PHE A 19 -1.80 -3.74 5.11
C PHE A 19 -0.85 -2.58 4.86
N THR A 20 -1.15 -1.69 3.91
CA THR A 20 -0.30 -0.52 3.64
C THR A 20 -0.29 0.46 4.80
N LEU A 21 -1.42 0.70 5.46
CA LEU A 21 -1.48 1.52 6.67
C LEU A 21 -0.71 0.88 7.84
N LEU A 22 -0.93 -0.41 8.09
CA LEU A 22 -0.23 -1.14 9.14
C LEU A 22 1.28 -1.12 8.91
N LEU A 23 1.72 -1.42 7.68
CA LEU A 23 3.14 -1.46 7.34
C LEU A 23 3.77 -0.06 7.33
N SER A 24 3.02 0.99 6.96
CA SER A 24 3.49 2.38 7.07
C SER A 24 3.76 2.76 8.53
N ILE A 25 2.85 2.42 9.46
CA ILE A 25 3.05 2.69 10.89
C ILE A 25 4.23 1.88 11.43
N LEU A 26 4.27 0.56 11.18
CA LEU A 26 5.35 -0.30 11.68
C LEU A 26 6.71 0.11 11.13
N MET A 27 6.81 0.38 9.82
CA MET A 27 8.07 0.82 9.22
C MET A 27 8.53 2.16 9.79
N THR A 28 7.62 3.11 10.00
CA THR A 28 7.97 4.41 10.59
C THR A 28 8.54 4.24 12.00
N LEU A 29 7.96 3.35 12.82
CA LEU A 29 8.47 3.03 14.17
C LEU A 29 9.83 2.32 14.12
N VAL A 30 9.97 1.30 13.27
CA VAL A 30 11.23 0.55 13.14
C VAL A 30 12.35 1.47 12.65
N ILE A 31 12.08 2.34 11.66
CA ILE A 31 13.07 3.28 11.11
C ILE A 31 13.49 4.31 12.15
N PHE A 32 12.55 4.77 13.00
CA PHE A 32 12.85 5.71 14.08
C PHE A 32 13.74 5.09 15.17
N GLU A 33 13.54 3.81 15.48
CA GLU A 33 14.33 3.11 16.50
C GLU A 33 15.69 2.63 15.96
N SER A 34 15.77 2.25 14.68
CA SER A 34 16.95 1.58 14.13
C SER A 34 17.98 2.50 13.46
N ASN A 35 17.64 3.75 13.12
CA ASN A 35 18.50 4.59 12.28
C ASN A 35 18.73 5.99 12.87
N ASP A 36 19.98 6.46 12.79
CA ASP A 36 20.29 7.87 12.98
C ASP A 36 19.62 8.73 11.88
N PRO A 37 18.97 9.85 12.24
CA PRO A 37 18.23 10.69 11.29
C PRO A 37 19.12 11.43 10.28
N TYR A 38 20.45 11.37 10.45
CA TYR A 38 21.43 12.10 9.63
C TYR A 38 22.06 11.24 8.54
N TYR A 39 22.16 11.81 7.33
CA TYR A 39 22.91 11.22 6.23
C TYR A 39 24.43 11.39 6.44
N PRO A 40 25.26 10.36 6.18
CA PRO A 40 26.72 10.47 6.31
C PRO A 40 27.38 11.39 5.26
N MET A 41 26.66 11.77 4.18
CA MET A 41 27.18 12.71 3.18
C MET A 41 27.25 14.16 3.70
N GLU A 42 26.50 14.52 4.74
CA GLU A 42 26.55 15.82 5.41
C GLU A 42 27.89 16.01 6.18
N PHE A 43 28.48 14.92 6.69
CA PHE A 43 29.76 14.95 7.42
C PHE A 43 30.96 15.32 6.52
N CYS A 44 30.88 15.00 5.22
CA CYS A 44 31.98 15.27 4.29
C CYS A 44 32.10 16.75 3.92
N LYS A 45 31.04 17.55 4.15
CA LYS A 45 31.06 19.00 3.89
C LYS A 45 31.73 19.79 5.01
N LEU A 46 31.61 19.36 6.27
CA LEU A 46 32.20 20.07 7.42
C LEU A 46 33.66 19.71 7.70
N HIS A 47 34.12 18.52 7.29
CA HIS A 47 35.49 18.06 7.54
C HIS A 47 36.24 17.72 6.25
N ARG A 48 36.48 18.76 5.43
CA ARG A 48 37.26 18.68 4.18
C ARG A 48 38.68 18.12 4.38
N LEU A 49 39.18 18.08 5.63
CA LEU A 49 40.53 17.59 5.98
C LEU A 49 40.60 16.10 6.37
N GLN A 50 39.50 15.45 6.78
CA GLN A 50 39.55 14.06 7.27
C GLN A 50 39.36 13.02 6.16
N CYS A 51 38.62 13.34 5.09
CA CYS A 51 38.47 12.41 3.95
C CYS A 51 39.72 12.30 3.07
N TYR A 52 40.60 13.30 3.03
CA TYR A 52 41.86 13.22 2.27
C TYR A 52 42.95 12.42 3.01
N ALA A 53 42.92 12.39 4.35
CA ALA A 53 43.96 11.74 5.16
C ALA A 53 43.94 10.20 5.08
N SER A 54 42.79 9.58 4.81
CA SER A 54 42.71 8.11 4.65
C SER A 54 43.29 7.58 3.33
N PHE A 55 43.59 8.45 2.36
CA PHE A 55 44.15 8.01 1.07
C PHE A 55 45.69 8.08 1.00
N ALA A 56 46.34 8.76 1.95
CA ALA A 56 47.77 9.12 1.81
C ALA A 56 48.75 8.32 2.67
N HIS A 57 48.31 7.59 3.71
CA HIS A 57 49.23 6.78 4.53
C HIS A 57 48.55 5.55 5.15
N PRO A 58 48.97 4.31 4.80
CA PRO A 58 48.60 3.14 5.58
C PRO A 58 49.47 3.12 6.83
N ASN A 59 48.95 3.57 7.96
CA ASN A 59 49.60 3.38 9.25
C ASN A 59 49.17 2.01 9.81
N PRO A 60 50.07 1.02 9.92
CA PRO A 60 49.72 -0.37 10.21
C PRO A 60 49.28 -0.63 11.67
N TYR A 61 49.25 0.39 12.53
CA TYR A 61 48.99 0.24 13.96
C TYR A 61 47.61 0.70 14.44
N LEU A 62 46.71 1.10 13.53
CA LEU A 62 45.29 1.39 13.83
C LEU A 62 44.35 0.24 13.43
N LEU A 63 44.90 -0.98 13.38
CA LEU A 63 44.24 -2.23 13.00
C LEU A 63 43.52 -2.90 14.19
N SER A 64 42.83 -2.14 15.04
CA SER A 64 42.09 -2.70 16.18
C SER A 64 40.74 -2.04 16.45
N LEU A 65 40.24 -1.24 15.51
CA LEU A 65 38.78 -1.07 15.39
C LEU A 65 38.30 -2.16 14.43
N PRO A 66 37.16 -2.83 14.70
CA PRO A 66 36.64 -3.86 13.82
C PRO A 66 36.21 -3.20 12.49
N PHE A 67 37.17 -2.99 11.59
CA PHE A 67 36.97 -2.57 10.22
C PHE A 67 36.51 -3.77 9.38
N ASN A 68 35.64 -4.61 9.97
CA ASN A 68 34.71 -5.46 9.24
C ASN A 68 33.33 -4.78 9.18
N GLY A 69 33.31 -3.45 9.26
CA GLY A 69 32.15 -2.61 9.03
C GLY A 69 32.05 -2.24 7.57
N ARG A 70 31.78 -3.22 6.69
CA ARG A 70 31.15 -2.87 5.40
C ARG A 70 29.71 -2.51 5.77
N ILE A 71 29.50 -1.27 6.20
CA ILE A 71 28.16 -0.78 6.53
C ILE A 71 27.44 -0.74 5.19
N ASP A 72 26.66 -1.79 4.93
CA ASP A 72 25.73 -1.85 3.81
C ASP A 72 24.61 -0.87 4.14
N TYR A 73 24.87 0.41 3.87
CA TYR A 73 23.87 1.45 4.00
C TYR A 73 22.73 1.12 3.05
N ASN A 74 21.57 0.77 3.62
CA ASN A 74 20.33 0.71 2.87
C ASN A 74 19.89 2.14 2.60
N TYR A 75 20.36 2.72 1.49
CA TYR A 75 20.03 4.09 1.06
C TYR A 75 18.52 4.37 0.96
N ARG A 76 17.68 3.32 0.98
CA ARG A 76 16.21 3.41 0.95
C ARG A 76 15.58 3.77 2.30
N PHE A 77 16.19 3.41 3.43
CA PHE A 77 15.57 3.53 4.76
C PHE A 77 16.36 4.43 5.72
N MET A 78 17.35 5.15 5.21
CA MET A 78 18.22 6.01 6.00
C MET A 78 17.80 7.48 5.91
N GLY A 79 17.82 8.15 7.06
CA GLY A 79 17.61 9.59 7.19
C GLY A 79 16.15 10.06 7.18
N THR A 80 15.96 11.38 7.26
CA THR A 80 14.65 12.05 7.33
C THR A 80 13.73 11.76 6.13
N THR A 81 14.30 11.40 4.97
CA THR A 81 13.56 11.11 3.73
C THR A 81 12.66 9.88 3.87
N ALA A 82 13.06 8.88 4.65
CA ALA A 82 12.27 7.68 4.90
C ALA A 82 11.02 7.97 5.74
N LEU A 83 11.13 8.90 6.71
CA LEU A 83 9.99 9.37 7.50
C LEU A 83 9.00 10.17 6.63
N VAL A 84 9.51 11.07 5.80
CA VAL A 84 8.69 11.86 4.86
C VAL A 84 7.94 10.94 3.90
N LEU A 85 8.62 9.94 3.33
CA LEU A 85 8.01 8.95 2.46
C LEU A 85 6.96 8.11 3.21
N GLY A 86 7.23 7.72 4.47
CA GLY A 86 6.29 7.02 5.33
C GLY A 86 4.99 7.80 5.59
N ILE A 87 5.10 9.11 5.85
CA ILE A 87 3.93 10.00 6.03
C ILE A 87 3.12 10.10 4.74
N PHE A 88 3.76 10.24 3.58
CA PHE A 88 3.06 10.25 2.30
C PHE A 88 2.30 8.94 2.05
N TRP A 89 2.92 7.80 2.37
CA TRP A 89 2.27 6.50 2.29
C TRP A 89 1.10 6.35 3.26
N PHE A 90 1.19 6.92 4.46
CA PHE A 90 0.08 6.96 5.40
C PHE A 90 -1.11 7.76 4.85
N ILE A 91 -0.87 8.97 4.37
CA ILE A 91 -1.92 9.84 3.79
C ILE A 91 -2.54 9.17 2.56
N ALA A 92 -1.71 8.58 1.69
CA ALA A 92 -2.19 7.85 0.52
C ALA A 92 -3.02 6.62 0.91
N GLY A 93 -2.61 5.88 1.95
CA GLY A 93 -3.36 4.73 2.49
C GLY A 93 -4.72 5.13 3.07
N VAL A 94 -4.79 6.21 3.84
CA VAL A 94 -6.06 6.74 4.38
C VAL A 94 -6.98 7.20 3.25
N THR A 95 -6.42 7.92 2.28
CA THR A 95 -7.17 8.40 1.11
C THR A 95 -7.69 7.22 0.27
N PHE A 96 -6.89 6.17 0.11
CA PHE A 96 -7.28 4.95 -0.59
C PHE A 96 -8.41 4.21 0.14
N MET A 97 -8.31 4.04 1.46
CA MET A 97 -9.36 3.43 2.28
C MET A 97 -10.67 4.23 2.20
N TYR A 98 -10.59 5.55 2.26
CA TYR A 98 -11.74 6.44 2.07
C TYR A 98 -12.37 6.26 0.67
N GLY A 99 -11.53 6.17 -0.37
CA GLY A 99 -11.97 5.93 -1.75
C GLY A 99 -12.69 4.59 -1.94
N VAL A 100 -12.19 3.53 -1.30
CA VAL A 100 -12.84 2.20 -1.33
C VAL A 100 -14.19 2.21 -0.61
N HIS A 101 -14.31 2.97 0.49
CA HIS A 101 -15.54 3.03 1.27
C HIS A 101 -16.67 3.81 0.57
N TYR A 102 -16.34 4.98 0.02
CA TYR A 102 -17.31 5.87 -0.64
C TYR A 102 -17.41 5.63 -2.16
N GLU A 103 -16.72 4.62 -2.69
CA GLU A 103 -16.69 4.28 -4.13
C GLU A 103 -16.23 5.45 -5.04
N ILE A 104 -15.35 6.32 -4.54
CA ILE A 104 -14.87 7.51 -5.25
C ILE A 104 -13.57 7.19 -6.01
N LYS A 105 -13.62 7.26 -7.35
CA LYS A 105 -12.47 6.97 -8.23
C LYS A 105 -11.27 7.90 -8.04
N GLN A 106 -11.53 9.17 -7.75
CA GLN A 106 -10.48 10.20 -7.62
C GLN A 106 -9.55 9.91 -6.43
N CYS A 107 -10.05 9.23 -5.40
CA CYS A 107 -9.27 8.87 -4.21
C CYS A 107 -8.33 7.67 -4.44
N LEU A 108 -8.44 6.95 -5.57
CA LEU A 108 -7.53 5.84 -5.91
C LEU A 108 -6.25 6.34 -6.59
N LEU A 109 -6.34 7.48 -7.27
CA LEU A 109 -5.25 8.09 -8.02
C LEU A 109 -4.02 8.46 -7.16
N PRO A 110 -4.14 9.09 -5.97
CA PRO A 110 -2.96 9.44 -5.17
C PRO A 110 -2.14 8.20 -4.77
N PHE A 111 -2.81 7.08 -4.51
CA PHE A 111 -2.14 5.82 -4.20
C PHE A 111 -1.37 5.26 -5.41
N ALA A 112 -2.00 5.27 -6.59
CA ALA A 112 -1.36 4.82 -7.84
C ALA A 112 -0.15 5.69 -8.22
N LEU A 113 -0.29 7.02 -8.12
CA LEU A 113 0.80 7.95 -8.42
C LEU A 113 1.97 7.79 -7.44
N LEU A 114 1.69 7.72 -6.15
CA LEU A 114 2.74 7.54 -5.15
C LEU A 114 3.52 6.24 -5.38
N TYR A 115 2.83 5.17 -5.74
CA TYR A 115 3.47 3.90 -6.08
C TYR A 115 4.35 3.98 -7.34
N LEU A 116 3.91 4.70 -8.38
CA LEU A 116 4.74 4.93 -9.57
C LEU A 116 5.99 5.76 -9.25
N VAL A 117 5.86 6.78 -8.41
CA VAL A 117 6.99 7.56 -7.93
C VAL A 117 7.96 6.69 -7.13
N ASP A 118 7.46 5.82 -6.23
CA ASP A 118 8.29 4.87 -5.48
C ASP A 118 9.06 3.92 -6.41
N LEU A 119 8.40 3.43 -7.47
CA LEU A 119 9.02 2.56 -8.46
C LEU A 119 10.09 3.29 -9.29
N ALA A 120 9.87 4.56 -9.61
CA ALA A 120 10.87 5.42 -10.26
C ALA A 120 12.07 5.68 -9.33
N LEU A 121 11.83 5.95 -8.03
CA LEU A 121 12.90 6.11 -7.04
C LEU A 121 13.71 4.83 -6.87
N LEU A 122 13.07 3.66 -6.91
CA LEU A 122 13.74 2.36 -6.92
C LEU A 122 14.65 2.20 -8.15
N ALA A 123 14.20 2.62 -9.33
CA ALA A 123 15.02 2.60 -10.54
C ALA A 123 16.22 3.55 -10.44
N ILE A 124 16.01 4.78 -9.98
CA ILE A 124 17.10 5.76 -9.77
C ILE A 124 18.11 5.22 -8.75
N ARG A 125 17.64 4.62 -7.66
CA ARG A 125 18.52 4.01 -6.64
C ARG A 125 19.41 2.93 -7.25
N ASP A 126 18.85 2.03 -8.05
CA ASP A 126 19.63 0.97 -8.69
C ASP A 126 20.66 1.53 -9.68
N ILE A 127 20.34 2.61 -10.42
CA ILE A 127 21.31 3.33 -11.28
C ILE A 127 22.47 3.90 -10.45
N VAL A 128 22.16 4.56 -9.33
CA VAL A 128 23.19 5.12 -8.42
C VAL A 128 24.06 4.00 -7.82
N MET A 129 23.48 2.84 -7.50
CA MET A 129 24.24 1.69 -7.00
C MET A 129 25.19 1.11 -8.04
N ILE A 130 24.81 1.13 -9.32
CA ILE A 130 25.69 0.71 -10.42
C ILE A 130 26.87 1.68 -10.57
N TRP A 131 26.63 2.99 -10.46
CA TRP A 131 27.71 3.99 -10.53
C TRP A 131 28.73 3.88 -9.40
N HIS A 132 28.33 3.35 -8.25
CA HIS A 132 29.19 3.15 -7.08
C HIS A 132 29.80 1.74 -6.98
N ASP A 133 29.78 0.95 -8.07
CA ASP A 133 30.33 -0.42 -8.13
C ASP A 133 29.90 -1.30 -6.94
N ARG A 134 28.63 -1.18 -6.53
CA ARG A 134 28.05 -2.01 -5.47
C ARG A 134 27.77 -3.43 -5.98
N ARG A 135 27.63 -4.37 -5.07
CA ARG A 135 27.47 -5.80 -5.40
C ARG A 135 26.12 -6.08 -6.06
N TRP A 136 26.13 -6.89 -7.10
CA TRP A 136 24.97 -7.25 -7.94
C TRP A 136 23.76 -7.78 -7.17
N TYR A 137 23.95 -8.52 -6.06
CA TYR A 137 22.84 -9.07 -5.27
C TYR A 137 22.07 -8.03 -4.44
N THR A 138 22.63 -6.83 -4.25
CA THR A 138 21.96 -5.71 -3.56
C THR A 138 21.06 -4.87 -4.47
N MET A 139 21.18 -5.07 -5.79
CA MET A 139 20.40 -4.38 -6.80
C MET A 139 19.10 -5.13 -7.05
N VAL A 140 17.98 -4.42 -7.05
CA VAL A 140 16.65 -5.02 -7.23
C VAL A 140 16.43 -5.50 -8.66
N PHE A 141 16.90 -4.76 -9.66
CA PHE A 141 16.71 -5.11 -11.07
C PHE A 141 17.70 -6.15 -11.61
N VAL A 142 18.89 -6.26 -11.02
CA VAL A 142 19.91 -7.24 -11.45
C VAL A 142 19.69 -8.60 -10.78
N ASN A 143 19.20 -8.60 -9.55
CA ASN A 143 18.89 -9.82 -8.83
C ASN A 143 17.52 -10.36 -9.27
N ILE A 144 17.53 -11.37 -10.14
CA ILE A 144 16.33 -11.99 -10.75
C ILE A 144 15.21 -12.32 -9.75
N PRO A 145 15.45 -12.97 -8.60
CA PRO A 145 14.39 -13.24 -7.63
C PRO A 145 13.75 -11.96 -7.05
N THR A 146 14.54 -10.91 -6.78
CA THR A 146 13.96 -9.65 -6.28
C THR A 146 13.20 -8.90 -7.38
N LEU A 147 13.71 -8.95 -8.62
CA LEU A 147 12.99 -8.40 -9.78
C LEU A 147 11.62 -9.07 -9.94
N LEU A 148 11.57 -10.41 -9.91
CA LEU A 148 10.32 -11.15 -10.03
C LEU A 148 9.36 -10.84 -8.89
N ALA A 149 9.86 -10.72 -7.65
CA ALA A 149 9.02 -10.35 -6.51
C ALA A 149 8.41 -8.94 -6.67
N VAL A 150 9.23 -7.95 -7.05
CA VAL A 150 8.76 -6.58 -7.27
C VAL A 150 7.77 -6.52 -8.42
N LEU A 151 8.05 -7.20 -9.54
CA LEU A 151 7.16 -7.27 -10.69
C LEU A 151 5.82 -7.93 -10.33
N TYR A 152 5.86 -9.05 -9.61
CA TYR A 152 4.65 -9.75 -9.14
C TYR A 152 3.76 -8.84 -8.29
N ILE A 153 4.35 -8.15 -7.31
CA ILE A 153 3.63 -7.20 -6.44
C ILE A 153 3.06 -6.04 -7.25
N THR A 154 3.86 -5.47 -8.17
CA THR A 154 3.49 -4.35 -9.03
C THR A 154 2.27 -4.73 -9.89
N CYS A 155 2.36 -5.85 -10.60
CA CYS A 155 1.28 -6.34 -11.45
C CYS A 155 0.01 -6.63 -10.65
N TYR A 156 0.14 -7.27 -9.48
CA TYR A 156 -1.00 -7.56 -8.61
C TYR A 156 -1.70 -6.28 -8.16
N LEU A 157 -0.94 -5.29 -7.68
CA LEU A 157 -1.47 -4.01 -7.20
C LEU A 157 -2.19 -3.24 -8.31
N PHE A 158 -1.58 -3.12 -9.50
CA PHE A 158 -2.23 -2.43 -10.63
C PHE A 158 -3.47 -3.15 -11.14
N MET A 159 -3.48 -4.49 -11.16
CA MET A 159 -4.68 -5.26 -11.50
C MET A 159 -5.83 -4.96 -10.53
N THR A 160 -5.56 -4.92 -9.23
CA THR A 160 -6.59 -4.58 -8.23
C THR A 160 -7.06 -3.13 -8.36
N LEU A 161 -6.16 -2.18 -8.63
CA LEU A 161 -6.53 -0.77 -8.87
C LEU A 161 -7.42 -0.60 -10.11
N VAL A 162 -7.07 -1.26 -11.22
CA VAL A 162 -7.86 -1.22 -12.45
C VAL A 162 -9.23 -1.88 -12.24
N ALA A 163 -9.26 -3.02 -11.54
CA ALA A 163 -10.50 -3.71 -11.20
C ALA A 163 -11.41 -2.84 -10.31
N LEU A 164 -10.87 -2.18 -9.29
CA LEU A 164 -11.60 -1.23 -8.44
C LEU A 164 -12.08 -0.02 -9.25
N GLY A 165 -11.23 0.57 -10.09
CA GLY A 165 -11.59 1.71 -10.95
C GLY A 165 -12.74 1.37 -11.92
N ARG A 166 -12.74 0.17 -12.49
CA ARG A 166 -13.84 -0.35 -13.32
C ARG A 166 -15.11 -0.61 -12.50
N LEU A 167 -14.96 -1.13 -11.28
CA LEU A 167 -16.07 -1.40 -10.37
C LEU A 167 -16.79 -0.14 -9.91
N PHE A 168 -16.06 0.95 -9.67
CA PHE A 168 -16.64 2.25 -9.35
C PHE A 168 -17.19 2.98 -10.58
N SER A 169 -16.84 2.53 -11.80
CA SER A 169 -17.35 3.10 -13.05
C SER A 169 -18.62 2.46 -13.55
N THR A 170 -18.88 1.24 -13.11
CA THR A 170 -20.17 0.60 -13.30
C THR A 170 -21.07 1.10 -12.18
N ASP A 171 -22.10 1.88 -12.51
CA ASP A 171 -23.10 2.38 -11.57
C ASP A 171 -23.49 1.28 -10.58
N PRO A 172 -23.83 1.60 -9.32
CA PRO A 172 -24.43 0.61 -8.44
C PRO A 172 -25.66 0.10 -9.18
N LYS A 173 -25.58 -1.13 -9.71
CA LYS A 173 -26.76 -1.85 -10.19
C LYS A 173 -27.75 -1.69 -9.04
N PRO A 174 -28.89 -1.02 -9.26
CA PRO A 174 -29.78 -0.63 -8.17
C PRO A 174 -29.91 -1.88 -7.32
N GLN A 175 -29.73 -1.70 -6.01
CA GLN A 175 -30.00 -2.72 -5.03
C GLN A 175 -31.44 -3.14 -5.32
N THR A 176 -31.64 -4.14 -6.21
CA THR A 176 -32.88 -4.86 -6.35
C THR A 176 -33.05 -5.36 -4.95
N GLY A 177 -34.01 -4.71 -4.28
CA GLY A 177 -34.09 -4.71 -2.84
C GLY A 177 -34.04 -6.13 -2.34
N ASP A 178 -33.85 -6.24 -1.04
CA ASP A 178 -34.24 -7.43 -0.31
C ASP A 178 -35.77 -7.59 -0.37
N ASN A 179 -36.34 -7.65 -1.58
CA ASN A 179 -37.54 -8.38 -1.91
C ASN A 179 -37.13 -9.84 -1.79
N PHE A 180 -36.96 -10.28 -0.54
CA PHE A 180 -37.53 -11.55 -0.18
C PHE A 180 -38.99 -11.47 -0.64
N VAL A 181 -39.24 -11.92 -1.87
CA VAL A 181 -40.49 -12.58 -2.20
C VAL A 181 -40.48 -13.79 -1.27
N ARG A 182 -40.83 -13.54 -0.01
CA ARG A 182 -41.22 -14.53 0.96
C ARG A 182 -42.38 -15.17 0.25
N PHE A 183 -42.16 -16.38 -0.27
CA PHE A 183 -43.18 -17.15 -0.96
C PHE A 183 -44.44 -17.08 -0.09
N SER A 184 -45.43 -16.30 -0.51
CA SER A 184 -46.77 -16.35 0.05
C SER A 184 -47.35 -17.65 -0.46
N ASN A 185 -46.93 -18.75 0.17
CA ASN A 185 -47.55 -20.05 -0.04
C ASN A 185 -48.87 -20.00 0.70
N GLY A 186 -49.89 -19.37 0.08
CA GLY A 186 -51.31 -19.68 0.27
C GLY A 186 -51.86 -19.83 1.69
N ILE A 187 -51.23 -19.28 2.73
CA ILE A 187 -51.83 -19.22 4.06
C ILE A 187 -52.67 -17.95 4.07
N ALA A 188 -53.93 -18.12 3.64
CA ALA A 188 -54.99 -17.17 3.90
C ALA A 188 -54.93 -16.80 5.39
N ASN A 189 -54.68 -15.53 5.67
CA ASN A 189 -54.71 -15.00 7.03
C ASN A 189 -56.19 -15.06 7.47
N PRO A 190 -56.57 -15.89 8.47
CA PRO A 190 -57.98 -16.03 8.88
C PRO A 190 -58.56 -14.72 9.45
N VAL A 191 -57.70 -13.74 9.76
CA VAL A 191 -58.10 -12.40 10.18
C VAL A 191 -58.72 -11.60 9.03
N ALA A 192 -58.26 -11.77 7.79
CA ALA A 192 -58.77 -11.01 6.64
C ALA A 192 -60.15 -11.52 6.16
N LEU A 193 -60.45 -12.81 6.35
CA LEU A 193 -61.75 -13.38 6.02
C LEU A 193 -62.82 -13.04 7.07
N ALA A 194 -62.43 -12.85 8.34
CA ALA A 194 -63.35 -12.42 9.39
C ALA A 194 -63.81 -10.97 9.18
N GLU A 195 -62.93 -10.09 8.66
CA GLU A 195 -63.27 -8.70 8.34
C GLU A 195 -64.23 -8.61 7.12
N GLU A 196 -64.13 -9.51 6.15
CA GLU A 196 -65.05 -9.56 5.01
C GLU A 196 -66.44 -10.10 5.41
N GLU A 197 -66.51 -11.06 6.34
CA GLU A 197 -67.78 -11.64 6.81
C GLU A 197 -68.55 -10.68 7.73
N GLU A 198 -67.85 -9.91 8.58
CA GLU A 198 -68.47 -8.89 9.45
C GLU A 198 -68.95 -7.67 8.65
N ALA A 199 -68.23 -7.28 7.59
CA ALA A 199 -68.63 -6.18 6.71
C ALA A 199 -69.85 -6.51 5.84
N ALA A 200 -70.05 -7.78 5.47
CA ALA A 200 -71.21 -8.22 4.70
C ALA A 200 -72.52 -8.24 5.53
N LEU A 201 -72.42 -8.44 6.84
CA LEU A 201 -73.56 -8.54 7.76
C LEU A 201 -74.13 -7.17 8.20
N VAL A 202 -73.42 -6.08 7.93
CA VAL A 202 -73.85 -4.70 8.22
C VAL A 202 -74.55 -4.04 7.01
N ALA A 203 -74.58 -4.73 5.86
CA ALA A 203 -75.13 -4.22 4.61
C ALA A 203 -76.55 -4.75 4.26
N GLU A 204 -77.20 -5.49 5.16
CA GLU A 204 -78.61 -5.91 5.04
C GLU A 204 -79.58 -5.02 5.83
#